data_AF-A0A7S0A777-F1
#
_entry.id   AF-A0A7S0A777-F1
#
_cell.length_a   1.000
_cell.length_b   1.000
_cell.length_c   1.000
_cell.angle_alpha   90.00
_cell.angle_beta   90.00
_cell.angle_gamma   90.00
#
_symmetry.space_group_name_H-M   'P 1'
#
loop_
_entity.id
_entity.type
_entity.pdbx_description
1 polymer ?
#
loop_
_entity_poly.entity_id
_entity_poly.type
_entity_poly.pdbx_seq_one_letter_code
_entity_poly.pdbx_strand_id
1 'polypeptide(L)'
;SRSFGSGAAARGRMNGVNGTSGGNWAWRGPPVTVPPPCPPSGSYENGSGGFRPPLGKGGMPNGVPAAPYGSQEEQPQRAPQITISQLYPGEEVDVFHRYTQDPNGYFMVQHSTSGILHPSVGKTDGWTKARVTEGWDIQHFRPNDFKTWVEIQWTHPTWYNRRGHRLDVNTPSMVTQRVLPEQIRQRYQPSEAQQQPCLTLFHVRWGGEQPVNPVTEGAGGWGQIGSTPSDNYINGWEENVFQTLGPTYEIYSAFIQGSDELTKISPPLLRHLFKGKHLSALYFTWPIAFQDGHEYPAYVQREKLLELMVHMEATGIPTRFPHASHLYKIFASKEWTAQMCLHPFMRTPLTTQVSRQAVASDPGKAADQAIRALNNLAETRASWGFTLHGQDAPARATPVQKGVAKLGWSWEAMDVQAWRTKPELQSALAHLVEQPGSFVDLIFVQEWVDFDVEMRHFIVEPDLSNPQTWKPKRIVYTVFKSREQGCFRNFDRYERKACLKNCFQNDEVALADAERQAEELIGRWLQWLQAQSHELPVVTRFDILARRLAPGRAAIATGELTELGGCFLGWPKGPATVFAAMLRSCFRDPLPGTGP
;
A
#
# COMPACT_ATOMS: atom_id res chain seq x y z
N SER A 1 42.79 0.39 -27.97
CA SER A 1 43.80 -0.18 -28.87
C SER A 1 44.48 -1.35 -28.15
N ARG A 2 44.67 -2.46 -28.89
CA ARG A 2 45.16 -3.80 -28.46
C ARG A 2 44.11 -4.67 -27.76
N SER A 3 43.88 -5.93 -28.12
CA SER A 3 43.97 -6.69 -29.39
C SER A 3 43.42 -8.08 -29.06
N PHE A 4 42.57 -8.60 -29.94
CA PHE A 4 42.02 -9.95 -29.94
C PHE A 4 43.11 -11.04 -30.04
N GLY A 5 42.80 -12.22 -29.49
CA GLY A 5 43.54 -13.46 -29.71
C GLY A 5 42.66 -14.69 -29.51
N SER A 6 42.20 -15.26 -30.63
CA SER A 6 41.44 -16.51 -30.77
C SER A 6 42.33 -17.75 -30.62
N GLY A 7 41.78 -18.88 -30.16
CA GLY A 7 42.47 -20.19 -30.19
C GLY A 7 41.50 -21.37 -30.05
N ALA A 8 41.44 -22.22 -31.09
CA ALA A 8 40.47 -23.28 -31.31
C ALA A 8 40.67 -24.59 -30.52
N ALA A 9 39.54 -25.26 -30.30
CA ALA A 9 39.22 -26.70 -30.34
C ALA A 9 40.33 -27.77 -30.46
N ALA A 10 40.18 -28.85 -29.66
CA ALA A 10 40.60 -30.20 -30.02
C ALA A 10 39.62 -31.27 -29.48
N ARG A 11 39.29 -32.23 -30.36
CA ARG A 11 38.45 -33.41 -30.16
C ARG A 11 39.24 -34.54 -29.50
N GLY A 12 38.57 -35.39 -28.72
CA GLY A 12 39.03 -36.72 -28.34
C GLY A 12 37.85 -37.66 -28.14
N ARG A 13 37.76 -38.73 -28.96
CA ARG A 13 36.72 -39.76 -28.97
C ARG A 13 37.30 -41.10 -28.50
N MET A 14 36.44 -41.89 -27.86
CA MET A 14 36.38 -43.36 -27.76
C MET A 14 37.47 -44.16 -27.02
N ASN A 15 37.06 -44.91 -26.00
CA ASN A 15 36.87 -46.38 -26.11
C ASN A 15 36.02 -46.90 -24.93
N GLY A 16 35.12 -47.84 -25.22
CA GLY A 16 34.35 -48.60 -24.24
C GLY A 16 34.82 -50.05 -24.18
N VAL A 17 34.46 -50.77 -23.10
CA VAL A 17 34.34 -52.24 -23.06
C VAL A 17 33.27 -52.63 -22.02
N ASN A 18 32.48 -53.64 -22.39
CA ASN A 18 31.38 -54.30 -21.69
C ASN A 18 31.74 -54.99 -20.37
N GLY A 19 30.72 -55.21 -19.53
CA GLY A 19 30.76 -56.16 -18.41
C GLY A 19 29.42 -56.29 -17.68
N THR A 20 28.60 -57.24 -18.10
CA THR A 20 27.32 -57.69 -17.52
C THR A 20 27.47 -58.35 -16.14
N SER A 21 26.53 -58.12 -15.19
CA SER A 21 25.71 -59.17 -14.54
C SER A 21 24.96 -58.68 -13.29
N GLY A 22 23.64 -58.89 -13.28
CA GLY A 22 22.87 -59.51 -12.18
C GLY A 22 22.64 -58.75 -10.87
N GLY A 23 21.36 -58.47 -10.54
CA GLY A 23 20.97 -58.13 -9.17
C GLY A 23 19.56 -57.57 -9.02
N ASN A 24 18.54 -58.43 -9.12
CA ASN A 24 17.16 -58.16 -8.72
C ASN A 24 17.06 -57.71 -7.25
N TRP A 25 16.53 -56.52 -6.99
CA TRP A 25 15.77 -56.22 -5.77
C TRP A 25 14.60 -55.29 -6.12
N ALA A 26 13.41 -55.89 -6.20
CA ALA A 26 12.15 -55.19 -6.34
C ALA A 26 11.75 -54.58 -5.00
N TRP A 27 11.65 -53.25 -4.95
CA TRP A 27 10.88 -52.54 -3.93
C TRP A 27 9.71 -51.84 -4.63
N ARG A 28 8.52 -52.45 -4.57
CA ARG A 28 7.27 -51.83 -5.00
C ARG A 28 6.83 -50.84 -3.92
N GLY A 29 7.20 -49.57 -4.07
CA GLY A 29 6.52 -48.49 -3.37
C GLY A 29 5.11 -48.28 -3.93
N PRO A 30 4.15 -47.81 -3.12
CA PRO A 30 2.82 -47.48 -3.62
C PRO A 30 2.90 -46.31 -4.62
N PRO A 31 1.98 -46.22 -5.59
CA PRO A 31 2.00 -45.15 -6.57
C PRO A 31 1.81 -43.79 -5.87
N VAL A 32 2.75 -42.88 -6.10
CA VAL A 32 2.60 -41.47 -5.76
C VAL A 32 1.55 -40.90 -6.72
N THR A 33 0.34 -40.69 -6.22
CA THR A 33 -0.67 -39.90 -6.92
C THR A 33 -0.22 -38.45 -6.93
N VAL A 34 0.24 -37.99 -8.09
CA VAL A 34 0.39 -36.57 -8.39
C VAL A 34 -1.01 -35.94 -8.33
N PRO A 35 -1.26 -34.92 -7.48
CA PRO A 35 -2.54 -34.22 -7.51
C PRO A 35 -2.70 -33.51 -8.87
N PRO A 36 -3.91 -33.50 -9.45
CA PRO A 36 -4.16 -32.81 -10.71
C PRO A 36 -3.87 -31.31 -10.57
N PRO A 37 -3.47 -30.62 -11.66
CA PRO A 37 -3.34 -29.17 -11.65
C PRO A 37 -4.69 -28.53 -11.24
N CYS A 38 -4.60 -27.45 -10.46
CA CYS A 38 -5.75 -26.65 -10.09
C CYS A 38 -6.55 -26.27 -11.35
N PRO A 39 -7.89 -26.45 -11.36
CA PRO A 39 -8.69 -25.87 -12.42
C PRO A 39 -8.58 -24.33 -12.32
N PRO A 40 -8.56 -23.62 -13.46
CA PRO A 40 -8.70 -22.17 -13.43
C PRO A 40 -10.00 -21.83 -12.68
N SER A 41 -9.91 -20.86 -11.78
CA SER A 41 -11.06 -20.23 -11.12
C SER A 41 -12.12 -19.93 -12.19
N GLY A 42 -13.32 -20.45 -11.96
CA GLY A 42 -14.38 -20.54 -12.95
C GLY A 42 -14.61 -19.24 -13.71
N SER A 43 -14.58 -19.35 -15.04
CA SER A 43 -15.21 -18.42 -15.94
C SER A 43 -16.69 -18.30 -15.58
N TYR A 44 -17.11 -17.13 -15.12
CA TYR A 44 -18.52 -16.76 -15.14
C TYR A 44 -18.98 -16.72 -16.60
N GLU A 45 -19.86 -17.65 -16.97
CA GLU A 45 -20.49 -17.66 -18.29
C GLU A 45 -21.33 -16.39 -18.47
N ASN A 46 -21.04 -15.71 -19.57
CA ASN A 46 -21.77 -14.56 -20.08
C ASN A 46 -23.21 -14.96 -20.45
N GLY A 47 -24.17 -14.57 -19.62
CA GLY A 47 -25.57 -14.46 -20.01
C GLY A 47 -25.78 -13.19 -20.83
N SER A 48 -25.91 -13.34 -22.15
CA SER A 48 -26.39 -12.30 -23.06
C SER A 48 -27.83 -11.90 -22.70
N GLY A 49 -28.00 -10.73 -22.10
CA GLY A 49 -29.29 -10.12 -21.83
C GLY A 49 -29.20 -8.61 -21.92
N GLY A 50 -29.67 -8.04 -23.03
CA GLY A 50 -29.77 -6.60 -23.21
C GLY A 50 -30.69 -5.99 -22.15
N PHE A 51 -30.14 -5.12 -21.30
CA PHE A 51 -30.90 -4.37 -20.32
C PHE A 51 -30.65 -2.87 -20.54
N ARG A 52 -31.68 -2.16 -21.01
CA ARG A 52 -31.76 -0.70 -20.88
C ARG A 52 -32.11 -0.39 -19.43
N PRO A 53 -31.37 0.46 -18.70
CA PRO A 53 -31.82 0.87 -17.38
C PRO A 53 -32.99 1.87 -17.52
N PRO A 54 -34.05 1.73 -16.73
CA PRO A 54 -35.07 2.77 -16.63
C PRO A 54 -34.52 3.95 -15.85
N LEU A 55 -34.88 5.16 -16.29
CA LEU A 55 -34.74 6.40 -15.53
C LEU A 55 -35.51 6.28 -14.22
N GLY A 56 -34.80 5.89 -13.15
CA GLY A 56 -35.30 5.80 -11.78
C GLY A 56 -35.08 7.11 -11.04
N LYS A 57 -36.13 7.57 -10.35
CA LYS A 57 -36.19 8.77 -9.52
C LYS A 57 -35.06 8.81 -8.47
N GLY A 58 -34.57 10.02 -8.19
CA GLY A 58 -33.46 10.33 -7.29
C GLY A 58 -33.44 9.52 -6.00
N GLY A 59 -32.56 8.52 -5.97
CA GLY A 59 -31.96 7.98 -4.76
C GLY A 59 -30.67 8.75 -4.48
N MET A 60 -30.38 8.97 -3.21
CA MET A 60 -29.13 9.59 -2.76
C MET A 60 -27.92 8.91 -3.45
N PRO A 61 -26.84 9.65 -3.76
CA PRO A 61 -25.57 9.00 -4.06
C PRO A 61 -25.28 7.97 -2.97
N ASN A 62 -24.76 6.80 -3.34
CA ASN A 62 -24.19 5.84 -2.39
C ASN A 62 -22.92 6.43 -1.75
N GLY A 63 -23.07 7.53 -1.00
CA GLY A 63 -22.13 7.89 0.05
C GLY A 63 -22.36 6.89 1.16
N VAL A 64 -21.33 6.12 1.49
CA VAL A 64 -21.31 5.36 2.73
C VAL A 64 -21.64 6.34 3.86
N PRO A 65 -22.70 6.15 4.66
CA PRO A 65 -22.98 7.03 5.78
C PRO A 65 -21.74 7.03 6.67
N ALA A 66 -21.20 8.21 6.96
CA ALA A 66 -20.09 8.38 7.88
C ALA A 66 -20.44 7.64 9.17
N ALA A 67 -19.71 6.56 9.46
CA ALA A 67 -19.92 5.81 10.69
C ALA A 67 -19.76 6.76 11.87
N PRO A 68 -20.64 6.72 12.89
CA PRO A 68 -20.52 7.57 14.06
C PRO A 68 -19.25 7.17 14.82
N TYR A 69 -18.19 7.97 14.66
CA TYR A 69 -16.92 7.80 15.35
C TYR A 69 -17.11 8.08 16.85
N GLY A 70 -16.69 7.12 17.68
CA GLY A 70 -16.83 7.19 19.13
C GLY A 70 -16.08 8.36 19.76
N SER A 71 -16.79 9.13 20.57
CA SER A 71 -16.34 10.35 21.23
C SER A 71 -15.27 10.10 22.31
N GLN A 72 -14.05 10.54 22.03
CA GLN A 72 -13.18 11.11 23.06
C GLN A 72 -12.92 12.57 22.66
N GLU A 73 -12.55 13.41 23.62
CA GLU A 73 -12.29 14.86 23.46
C GLU A 73 -11.18 15.14 22.43
N GLU A 74 -11.51 15.00 21.16
CA GLU A 74 -10.78 15.61 20.07
C GLU A 74 -11.02 17.11 20.17
N GLN A 75 -9.95 17.91 20.14
CA GLN A 75 -10.10 19.35 19.96
C GLN A 75 -11.01 19.54 18.75
N PRO A 76 -12.14 20.26 18.88
CA PRO A 76 -13.12 20.35 17.82
C PRO A 76 -12.41 20.87 16.58
N GLN A 77 -12.28 20.01 15.57
CA GLN A 77 -11.81 20.42 14.25
C GLN A 77 -12.68 21.60 13.85
N ARG A 78 -12.06 22.75 13.61
CA ARG A 78 -12.79 23.98 13.32
C ARG A 78 -13.45 23.76 11.97
N ALA A 79 -14.76 23.53 11.99
CA ALA A 79 -15.55 23.36 10.77
C ALA A 79 -15.24 24.52 9.80
N PRO A 80 -15.14 24.24 8.49
CA PRO A 80 -14.95 25.29 7.50
C PRO A 80 -15.96 26.42 7.70
N GLN A 81 -15.47 27.66 7.72
CA GLN A 81 -16.33 28.80 8.01
C GLN A 81 -17.22 29.12 6.80
N ILE A 82 -18.53 29.23 7.03
CA ILE A 82 -19.47 29.76 6.03
C ILE A 82 -19.28 31.28 5.96
N THR A 83 -18.93 31.79 4.78
CA THR A 83 -18.68 33.22 4.55
C THR A 83 -19.83 33.94 3.85
N ILE A 84 -20.84 33.20 3.40
CA ILE A 84 -21.99 33.73 2.65
C ILE A 84 -23.25 33.71 3.53
N SER A 85 -24.07 34.75 3.42
CA SER A 85 -25.37 34.82 4.11
C SER A 85 -26.54 34.55 3.17
N GLN A 86 -26.48 35.08 1.95
CA GLN A 86 -27.53 34.97 0.94
C GLN A 86 -26.92 34.89 -0.46
N LEU A 87 -27.63 34.22 -1.37
CA LEU A 87 -27.29 34.10 -2.79
C LEU A 87 -28.54 34.25 -3.66
N TYR A 88 -28.40 34.88 -4.82
CA TYR A 88 -29.52 35.12 -5.74
C TYR A 88 -29.46 34.20 -6.97
N PRO A 89 -30.61 33.80 -7.55
CA PRO A 89 -30.64 33.08 -8.82
C PRO A 89 -29.88 33.84 -9.91
N GLY A 90 -29.05 33.13 -10.66
CA GLY A 90 -28.24 33.69 -11.74
C GLY A 90 -26.91 34.31 -11.29
N GLU A 91 -26.67 34.46 -9.98
CA GLU A 91 -25.43 35.00 -9.43
C GLU A 91 -24.24 34.10 -9.79
N GLU A 92 -23.13 34.71 -10.23
CA GLU A 92 -21.88 34.00 -10.51
C GLU A 92 -21.03 33.92 -9.24
N VAL A 93 -20.66 32.70 -8.88
CA VAL A 93 -19.93 32.39 -7.65
C VAL A 93 -18.69 31.54 -7.97
N ASP A 94 -17.71 31.58 -7.09
CA ASP A 94 -16.64 30.59 -7.06
C ASP A 94 -17.06 29.45 -6.14
N VAL A 95 -16.88 28.22 -6.61
CA VAL A 95 -17.27 27.00 -5.89
C VAL A 95 -16.10 26.04 -5.83
N PHE A 96 -15.84 25.49 -4.65
CA PHE A 96 -14.83 24.48 -4.43
C PHE A 96 -15.38 23.11 -4.82
N HIS A 97 -15.03 22.65 -6.02
CA HIS A 97 -15.38 21.32 -6.49
C HIS A 97 -14.65 20.26 -5.67
N ARG A 98 -15.37 19.18 -5.33
CA ARG A 98 -14.82 18.01 -4.65
C ARG A 98 -15.23 16.75 -5.40
N TYR A 99 -14.24 15.99 -5.86
CA TYR A 99 -14.50 14.78 -6.64
C TYR A 99 -15.28 13.73 -5.86
N THR A 100 -15.04 13.61 -4.55
CA THR A 100 -15.73 12.67 -3.66
C THR A 100 -17.24 12.93 -3.52
N GLN A 101 -17.69 14.15 -3.83
CA GLN A 101 -19.09 14.55 -3.75
C GLN A 101 -19.81 14.45 -5.09
N ASP A 102 -19.09 14.24 -6.20
CA ASP A 102 -19.68 14.03 -7.52
C ASP A 102 -20.09 12.55 -7.66
N PRO A 103 -21.40 12.24 -7.76
CA PRO A 103 -21.89 10.86 -7.82
C PRO A 103 -21.43 10.10 -9.08
N ASN A 104 -21.02 10.82 -10.12
CA ASN A 104 -20.56 10.27 -11.39
C ASN A 104 -19.04 10.37 -11.56
N GLY A 105 -18.34 10.97 -10.59
CA GLY A 105 -16.89 11.13 -10.59
C GLY A 105 -16.39 11.95 -11.78
N TYR A 106 -16.98 13.11 -12.03
CA TYR A 106 -16.43 14.07 -12.99
C TYR A 106 -15.35 14.95 -12.36
N PHE A 107 -14.36 15.33 -13.16
CA PHE A 107 -13.29 16.23 -12.79
C PHE A 107 -13.00 17.21 -13.93
N MET A 108 -12.37 18.33 -13.58
CA MET A 108 -12.13 19.43 -14.52
C MET A 108 -10.85 19.21 -15.29
N VAL A 109 -10.91 19.43 -16.60
CA VAL A 109 -9.72 19.46 -17.47
C VAL A 109 -9.61 20.80 -18.16
N GLN A 110 -8.38 21.25 -18.44
CA GLN A 110 -8.14 22.47 -19.23
C GLN A 110 -8.32 22.22 -20.73
N HIS A 111 -7.92 21.04 -21.20
CA HIS A 111 -8.04 20.62 -22.59
C HIS A 111 -8.78 19.28 -22.67
N SER A 112 -9.63 19.12 -23.69
CA SER A 112 -10.38 17.87 -23.91
C SER A 112 -9.47 16.65 -24.03
N THR A 113 -8.29 16.82 -24.62
CA THR A 113 -7.29 15.76 -24.77
C THR A 113 -6.82 15.21 -23.42
N SER A 114 -6.74 16.03 -22.37
CA SER A 114 -6.38 15.58 -21.02
C SER A 114 -7.45 14.71 -20.36
N GLY A 115 -8.71 14.81 -20.81
CA GLY A 115 -9.79 13.96 -20.34
C GLY A 115 -9.95 12.69 -21.18
N ILE A 116 -9.82 12.80 -22.50
CA ILE A 116 -10.06 11.71 -23.46
C ILE A 116 -8.89 10.73 -23.52
N LEU A 117 -7.65 11.22 -23.48
CA LEU A 117 -6.46 10.38 -23.58
C LEU A 117 -6.06 9.85 -22.21
N HIS A 118 -5.56 8.62 -22.18
CA HIS A 118 -5.04 8.01 -20.96
C HIS A 118 -3.50 8.13 -20.82
N PRO A 119 -2.99 8.48 -19.61
CA PRO A 119 -3.77 8.69 -18.40
C PRO A 119 -4.57 9.99 -18.46
N SER A 120 -5.83 9.94 -18.01
CA SER A 120 -6.66 11.14 -17.97
C SER A 120 -6.18 11.99 -16.79
N VAL A 121 -5.87 13.26 -17.02
CA VAL A 121 -5.31 14.17 -16.01
C VAL A 121 -6.19 15.39 -15.86
N GLY A 122 -6.55 15.72 -14.63
CA GLY A 122 -7.30 16.92 -14.33
C GLY A 122 -7.43 17.22 -12.85
N LYS A 123 -8.12 18.33 -12.56
CA LYS A 123 -8.35 18.80 -11.19
C LYS A 123 -9.57 18.10 -10.61
N THR A 124 -9.33 17.26 -9.60
CA THR A 124 -10.39 16.55 -8.85
C THR A 124 -10.93 17.41 -7.71
N ASP A 125 -10.08 18.17 -7.03
CA ASP A 125 -10.51 19.12 -6.01
C ASP A 125 -9.93 20.51 -6.26
N GLY A 126 -10.76 21.53 -6.08
CA GLY A 126 -10.33 22.93 -6.12
C GLY A 126 -11.38 23.89 -6.65
N TRP A 127 -11.04 25.18 -6.59
CA TRP A 127 -11.94 26.26 -7.03
C TRP A 127 -12.23 26.26 -8.53
N THR A 128 -13.50 26.49 -8.86
CA THR A 128 -14.02 26.70 -10.21
C THR A 128 -15.21 27.64 -10.20
N LYS A 129 -15.74 27.99 -11.37
CA LYS A 129 -16.85 28.92 -11.52
C LYS A 129 -18.17 28.18 -11.65
N ALA A 130 -19.20 28.69 -10.97
CA ALA A 130 -20.57 28.23 -11.11
C ALA A 130 -21.57 29.40 -11.12
N ARG A 131 -22.82 29.09 -11.44
CA ARG A 131 -23.95 30.00 -11.37
C ARG A 131 -24.98 29.44 -10.40
N VAL A 132 -25.48 30.25 -9.47
CA VAL A 132 -26.54 29.85 -8.54
C VAL A 132 -27.85 29.66 -9.32
N THR A 133 -28.54 28.53 -9.15
CA THR A 133 -29.78 28.23 -9.91
C THR A 133 -31.05 28.69 -9.19
N GLU A 134 -31.04 28.72 -7.86
CA GLU A 134 -32.16 29.14 -7.02
C GLU A 134 -31.70 30.04 -5.86
N GLY A 135 -32.60 30.86 -5.33
CA GLY A 135 -32.27 31.73 -4.20
C GLY A 135 -31.98 30.93 -2.95
N TRP A 136 -30.93 31.30 -2.21
CA TRP A 136 -30.49 30.60 -1.02
C TRP A 136 -30.22 31.56 0.14
N ASP A 137 -30.55 31.15 1.36
CA ASP A 137 -30.34 31.91 2.59
C ASP A 137 -29.87 30.98 3.72
N ILE A 138 -28.81 31.39 4.42
CA ILE A 138 -28.22 30.65 5.54
C ILE A 138 -29.22 30.36 6.66
N GLN A 139 -30.26 31.18 6.85
CA GLN A 139 -31.30 30.95 7.86
C GLN A 139 -32.09 29.66 7.63
N HIS A 140 -32.13 29.17 6.39
CA HIS A 140 -32.82 27.94 6.01
C HIS A 140 -31.88 26.73 5.89
N PHE A 141 -30.57 26.94 5.99
CA PHE A 141 -29.58 25.89 5.84
C PHE A 141 -29.63 24.89 6.99
N ARG A 142 -29.67 23.61 6.64
CA ARG A 142 -29.57 22.49 7.56
C ARG A 142 -28.51 21.53 7.01
N PRO A 143 -27.36 21.34 7.70
CA PRO A 143 -26.29 20.47 7.21
C PRO A 143 -26.75 19.06 6.82
N ASN A 144 -27.74 18.52 7.54
CA ASN A 144 -28.27 17.18 7.35
C ASN A 144 -29.40 17.08 6.30
N ASP A 145 -29.81 18.19 5.68
CA ASP A 145 -30.85 18.19 4.64
C ASP A 145 -30.28 18.73 3.33
N PHE A 146 -29.96 17.81 2.42
CA PHE A 146 -29.40 18.10 1.10
C PHE A 146 -30.25 19.09 0.28
N LYS A 147 -31.56 19.18 0.53
CA LYS A 147 -32.45 20.14 -0.16
C LYS A 147 -32.24 21.58 0.28
N THR A 148 -31.59 21.79 1.43
CA THR A 148 -31.27 23.13 1.95
C THR A 148 -29.88 23.60 1.55
N TRP A 149 -29.12 22.78 0.82
CA TRP A 149 -27.79 23.12 0.31
C TRP A 149 -27.91 24.02 -0.92
N VAL A 150 -26.86 24.77 -1.25
CA VAL A 150 -26.89 25.70 -2.37
C VAL A 150 -26.88 24.92 -3.68
N GLU A 151 -27.88 25.17 -4.53
CA GLU A 151 -27.92 24.61 -5.87
C GLU A 151 -27.16 25.50 -6.87
N ILE A 152 -26.20 24.89 -7.55
CA ILE A 152 -25.32 25.56 -8.50
C ILE A 152 -25.36 24.83 -9.85
N GLN A 153 -25.07 25.57 -10.92
CA GLN A 153 -24.80 25.07 -12.25
C GLN A 153 -23.33 25.31 -12.58
N TRP A 154 -22.58 24.24 -12.84
CA TRP A 154 -21.18 24.34 -13.26
C TRP A 154 -21.06 25.14 -14.56
N THR A 155 -20.13 26.10 -14.61
CA THR A 155 -19.89 26.92 -15.82
C THR A 155 -18.60 26.54 -16.55
N HIS A 156 -17.77 25.67 -15.95
CA HIS A 156 -16.57 25.16 -16.60
C HIS A 156 -16.94 24.28 -17.81
N PRO A 157 -16.35 24.48 -19.00
CA PRO A 157 -16.85 23.86 -20.24
C PRO A 157 -16.42 22.39 -20.45
N THR A 158 -15.47 21.90 -19.67
CA THR A 158 -14.76 20.64 -19.93
C THR A 158 -14.60 19.81 -18.67
N TRP A 159 -15.50 18.84 -18.54
CA TRP A 159 -15.52 17.85 -17.46
C TRP A 159 -15.46 16.44 -18.03
N TYR A 160 -14.68 15.59 -17.38
CA TYR A 160 -14.52 14.19 -17.76
C TYR A 160 -14.56 13.32 -16.52
N ASN A 161 -15.04 12.09 -16.66
CA ASN A 161 -14.86 11.10 -15.60
C ASN A 161 -13.59 10.28 -15.83
N ARG A 162 -13.25 9.41 -14.87
CA ARG A 162 -12.06 8.54 -14.95
C ARG A 162 -12.02 7.58 -16.14
N ARG A 163 -13.11 7.46 -16.91
CA ARG A 163 -13.23 6.65 -18.13
C ARG A 163 -13.06 7.46 -19.41
N GLY A 164 -12.82 8.76 -19.30
CA GLY A 164 -12.74 9.67 -20.44
C GLY A 164 -14.10 10.02 -21.06
N HIS A 165 -15.21 9.73 -20.38
CA HIS A 165 -16.52 10.21 -20.81
C HIS A 165 -16.68 11.68 -20.45
N ARG A 166 -17.06 12.48 -21.45
CA ARG A 166 -17.31 13.91 -21.29
C ARG A 166 -18.69 14.14 -20.69
N LEU A 167 -18.79 15.06 -19.73
CA LEU A 167 -20.07 15.57 -19.25
C LEU A 167 -20.75 16.41 -20.36
N ASP A 168 -22.03 16.17 -20.62
CA ASP A 168 -22.79 17.05 -21.51
C ASP A 168 -23.20 18.33 -20.76
N VAL A 169 -22.40 19.37 -20.95
CA VAL A 169 -22.63 20.68 -20.31
C VAL A 169 -23.86 21.42 -20.83
N ASN A 170 -24.47 20.97 -21.93
CA ASN A 170 -25.68 21.58 -22.47
C ASN A 170 -26.95 21.05 -21.81
N THR A 171 -26.86 19.94 -21.09
CA THR A 171 -27.99 19.32 -20.38
C THR A 171 -27.99 19.84 -18.93
N PRO A 172 -28.90 20.75 -18.53
CA PRO A 172 -28.83 21.40 -17.20
C PRO A 172 -28.83 20.40 -16.04
N SER A 173 -29.60 19.32 -16.13
CA SER A 173 -29.66 18.28 -15.10
C SER A 173 -28.34 17.52 -14.88
N MET A 174 -27.39 17.61 -15.81
CA MET A 174 -26.06 17.00 -15.68
C MET A 174 -25.01 17.95 -15.12
N VAL A 175 -25.25 19.27 -15.18
CA VAL A 175 -24.33 20.30 -14.67
C VAL A 175 -24.81 20.97 -13.39
N THR A 176 -26.02 20.64 -12.93
CA THR A 176 -26.55 21.12 -11.66
C THR A 176 -26.18 20.19 -10.51
N GLN A 177 -25.68 20.75 -9.42
CA GLN A 177 -25.31 20.04 -8.21
C GLN A 177 -25.65 20.88 -6.99
N ARG A 178 -25.94 20.25 -5.84
CA ARG A 178 -26.00 20.96 -4.57
C ARG A 178 -24.71 20.79 -3.80
N VAL A 179 -24.19 21.89 -3.29
CA VAL A 179 -22.92 21.96 -2.57
C VAL A 179 -23.11 22.64 -1.22
N LEU A 180 -22.21 22.34 -0.28
CA LEU A 180 -22.25 22.96 1.04
C LEU A 180 -21.88 24.45 0.94
N PRO A 181 -22.49 25.33 1.76
CA PRO A 181 -22.26 26.77 1.69
C PRO A 181 -20.81 27.17 2.02
N GLU A 182 -20.09 26.40 2.83
CA GLU A 182 -18.66 26.60 3.08
C GLU A 182 -17.79 26.43 1.82
N GLN A 183 -18.29 25.75 0.78
CA GLN A 183 -17.62 25.57 -0.51
C GLN A 183 -17.87 26.74 -1.48
N ILE A 184 -18.58 27.79 -1.08
CA ILE A 184 -18.98 28.88 -1.98
C ILE A 184 -18.36 30.21 -1.56
N ARG A 185 -17.95 31.02 -2.54
CA ARG A 185 -17.52 32.41 -2.37
C ARG A 185 -18.18 33.31 -3.41
N GLN A 186 -18.48 34.54 -3.00
CA GLN A 186 -18.91 35.57 -3.93
C GLN A 186 -17.72 36.04 -4.78
N ARG A 187 -17.88 36.03 -6.10
CA ARG A 187 -16.80 36.23 -7.10
C ARG A 187 -16.03 37.56 -6.98
N TYR A 188 -16.65 38.56 -6.37
CA TYR A 188 -16.08 39.92 -6.24
C TYR A 188 -15.52 40.23 -4.86
N GLN A 189 -15.58 39.28 -3.93
CA GLN A 189 -14.93 39.44 -2.64
C GLN A 189 -13.53 38.82 -2.72
N PRO A 190 -12.48 39.51 -2.22
CA PRO A 190 -11.18 38.91 -2.04
C PRO A 190 -11.33 37.60 -1.26
N SER A 191 -10.94 36.48 -1.86
CA SER A 191 -11.20 35.16 -1.31
C SER A 191 -10.02 34.21 -1.51
N GLU A 192 -10.01 33.13 -0.75
CA GLU A 192 -9.05 32.02 -0.89
C GLU A 192 -8.99 31.47 -2.32
N ALA A 193 -10.08 31.57 -3.09
CA ALA A 193 -10.12 31.16 -4.49
C ALA A 193 -9.17 31.96 -5.41
N GLN A 194 -8.90 33.21 -5.06
CA GLN A 194 -7.96 34.08 -5.76
C GLN A 194 -6.54 33.97 -5.19
N GLN A 195 -6.40 33.35 -4.01
CA GLN A 195 -5.11 33.14 -3.37
C GLN A 195 -4.42 31.90 -3.94
N GLN A 196 -3.11 31.88 -3.74
CA GLN A 196 -2.32 30.69 -3.99
C GLN A 196 -2.74 29.57 -3.03
N PRO A 197 -3.05 28.34 -3.51
CA PRO A 197 -3.40 27.22 -2.62
C PRO A 197 -2.31 26.99 -1.58
N CYS A 198 -2.68 26.62 -0.36
CA CYS A 198 -1.70 26.24 0.66
C CYS A 198 -0.99 24.93 0.28
N LEU A 199 -1.69 24.04 -0.41
CA LEU A 199 -1.21 22.72 -0.79
C LEU A 199 -1.77 22.33 -2.17
N THR A 200 -0.89 21.85 -3.06
CA THR A 200 -1.30 21.13 -4.27
C THR A 200 -0.88 19.66 -4.12
N LEU A 201 -1.86 18.76 -4.19
CA LEU A 201 -1.63 17.32 -4.21
C LEU A 201 -1.72 16.77 -5.63
N PHE A 202 -0.85 15.82 -5.96
CA PHE A 202 -0.94 15.02 -7.18
C PHE A 202 -1.21 13.57 -6.82
N HIS A 203 -2.37 13.06 -7.23
CA HIS A 203 -2.78 11.68 -7.02
C HIS A 203 -2.56 10.86 -8.31
N VAL A 204 -1.88 9.73 -8.19
CA VAL A 204 -1.92 8.68 -9.23
C VAL A 204 -2.96 7.64 -8.80
N ARG A 205 -4.03 7.51 -9.58
CA ARG A 205 -5.20 6.68 -9.25
C ARG A 205 -5.48 5.68 -10.37
N TRP A 206 -6.15 4.59 -10.02
CA TRP A 206 -6.66 3.64 -11.00
C TRP A 206 -7.88 4.20 -11.75
N GLY A 207 -7.82 4.14 -13.09
CA GLY A 207 -8.84 4.56 -14.04
C GLY A 207 -9.27 3.46 -15.01
N GLY A 208 -8.89 2.20 -14.78
CA GLY A 208 -9.25 1.04 -15.62
C GLY A 208 -10.65 0.48 -15.33
N GLU A 209 -11.25 -0.20 -16.31
CA GLU A 209 -12.69 -0.58 -16.38
C GLU A 209 -13.23 -1.25 -15.11
N GLN A 210 -12.44 -2.13 -14.51
CA GLN A 210 -12.80 -2.78 -13.26
C GLN A 210 -12.45 -1.86 -12.09
N PRO A 211 -13.43 -1.49 -11.23
CA PRO A 211 -13.15 -0.70 -10.04
C PRO A 211 -12.27 -1.50 -9.08
N VAL A 212 -11.47 -0.79 -8.29
CA VAL A 212 -10.76 -1.41 -7.17
C VAL A 212 -11.80 -1.67 -6.08
N ASN A 213 -12.24 -2.92 -5.97
CA ASN A 213 -13.13 -3.30 -4.88
C ASN A 213 -12.41 -3.01 -3.56
N PRO A 214 -13.06 -2.30 -2.60
CA PRO A 214 -12.50 -2.20 -1.27
C PRO A 214 -12.41 -3.63 -0.74
N VAL A 215 -11.20 -4.10 -0.45
CA VAL A 215 -11.04 -5.41 0.17
C VAL A 215 -11.56 -5.29 1.60
N THR A 216 -12.86 -5.49 1.80
CA THR A 216 -13.53 -5.33 3.10
C THR A 216 -13.30 -6.56 3.98
N GLU A 217 -13.67 -6.47 5.27
CA GLU A 217 -13.35 -7.47 6.30
C GLU A 217 -13.61 -8.91 5.83
N GLY A 218 -12.56 -9.74 5.87
CA GLY A 218 -12.62 -11.15 5.46
C GLY A 218 -11.60 -11.53 4.38
N ALA A 219 -11.13 -10.56 3.59
CA ALA A 219 -9.92 -10.66 2.77
C ALA A 219 -8.99 -9.51 3.18
N GLY A 220 -7.74 -9.78 3.58
CA GLY A 220 -6.74 -8.74 3.91
C GLY A 220 -6.98 -7.89 5.19
N GLY A 221 -8.21 -7.85 5.72
CA GLY A 221 -8.56 -7.22 7.01
C GLY A 221 -8.57 -5.68 7.02
N TRP A 222 -8.73 -5.02 5.87
CA TRP A 222 -8.61 -3.56 5.75
C TRP A 222 -9.65 -2.73 6.50
N GLY A 223 -10.71 -3.35 7.01
CA GLY A 223 -11.81 -2.64 7.67
C GLY A 223 -12.69 -1.90 6.67
N GLN A 224 -13.49 -0.96 7.16
CA GLN A 224 -14.45 -0.20 6.33
C GLN A 224 -13.76 0.75 5.34
N ILE A 225 -12.56 1.23 5.67
CA ILE A 225 -11.82 2.18 4.83
C ILE A 225 -11.30 1.52 3.53
N GLY A 226 -11.17 0.19 3.50
CA GLY A 226 -10.71 -0.55 2.34
C GLY A 226 -9.19 -0.46 2.08
N SER A 227 -8.78 -1.04 0.96
CA SER A 227 -7.40 -1.06 0.51
C SER A 227 -6.93 0.29 -0.03
N THR A 228 -5.62 0.54 -0.04
CA THR A 228 -5.05 1.83 -0.44
C THR A 228 -5.43 2.33 -1.85
N PRO A 229 -5.54 1.50 -2.89
CA PRO A 229 -6.02 1.97 -4.19
C PRO A 229 -7.54 2.09 -4.30
N SER A 230 -8.31 1.69 -3.27
CA SER A 230 -9.76 1.75 -3.32
C SER A 230 -10.28 3.18 -3.19
N ASP A 231 -11.42 3.45 -3.83
CA ASP A 231 -12.07 4.76 -3.74
C ASP A 231 -12.43 5.10 -2.28
N ASN A 232 -12.77 4.12 -1.44
CA ASN A 232 -13.07 4.36 -0.01
C ASN A 232 -11.89 4.96 0.73
N TYR A 233 -10.67 4.44 0.52
CA TYR A 233 -9.47 4.92 1.19
C TYR A 233 -9.12 6.33 0.73
N ILE A 234 -9.15 6.55 -0.59
CA ILE A 234 -8.81 7.85 -1.19
C ILE A 234 -9.84 8.91 -0.80
N ASN A 235 -11.14 8.57 -0.80
CA ASN A 235 -12.19 9.49 -0.38
C ASN A 235 -12.07 9.83 1.11
N GLY A 236 -11.72 8.87 1.96
CA GLY A 236 -11.46 9.13 3.38
C GLY A 236 -10.24 10.04 3.61
N TRP A 237 -9.20 9.89 2.80
CA TRP A 237 -8.07 10.81 2.77
C TRP A 237 -8.50 12.22 2.32
N GLU A 238 -9.17 12.34 1.19
CA GLU A 238 -9.65 13.62 0.62
C GLU A 238 -10.62 14.33 1.57
N GLU A 239 -11.44 13.57 2.32
CA GLU A 239 -12.28 14.12 3.39
C GLU A 239 -11.45 14.65 4.56
N ASN A 240 -10.43 13.93 5.01
CA ASN A 240 -9.55 14.42 6.07
C ASN A 240 -8.81 15.70 5.67
N VAL A 241 -8.37 15.81 4.41
CA VAL A 241 -7.78 17.02 3.84
C VAL A 241 -8.77 18.18 3.90
N PHE A 242 -9.99 17.99 3.42
CA PHE A 242 -11.01 19.04 3.41
C PHE A 242 -11.41 19.48 4.81
N GLN A 243 -11.62 18.56 5.74
CA GLN A 243 -11.98 18.88 7.12
C GLN A 243 -10.85 19.65 7.85
N THR A 244 -9.60 19.41 7.48
CA THR A 244 -8.44 20.06 8.13
C THR A 244 -8.09 21.41 7.51
N LEU A 245 -8.07 21.50 6.17
CA LEU A 245 -7.59 22.68 5.45
C LEU A 245 -8.72 23.58 4.94
N GLY A 246 -9.97 23.09 4.97
CA GLY A 246 -11.06 23.72 4.24
C GLY A 246 -10.76 23.80 2.73
N PRO A 247 -11.41 24.70 1.99
CA PRO A 247 -11.24 24.84 0.56
C PRO A 247 -9.97 25.65 0.17
N THR A 248 -8.83 25.41 0.83
CA THR A 248 -7.57 26.15 0.60
C THR A 248 -6.50 25.34 -0.15
N TYR A 249 -6.83 24.13 -0.59
CA TYR A 249 -5.95 23.23 -1.32
C TYR A 249 -6.45 22.99 -2.75
N GLU A 250 -5.67 22.28 -3.56
CA GLU A 250 -6.16 21.68 -4.81
C GLU A 250 -5.57 20.28 -5.00
N ILE A 251 -6.31 19.42 -5.70
CA ILE A 251 -5.87 18.07 -6.05
C ILE A 251 -5.96 17.90 -7.56
N TYR A 252 -4.85 17.49 -8.16
CA TYR A 252 -4.82 16.95 -9.52
C TYR A 252 -4.70 15.44 -9.45
N SER A 253 -5.51 14.74 -10.24
CA SER A 253 -5.43 13.29 -10.35
C SER A 253 -5.04 12.88 -11.77
N ALA A 254 -4.16 11.89 -11.88
CA ALA A 254 -3.91 11.12 -13.09
C ALA A 254 -4.56 9.73 -12.95
N PHE A 255 -5.50 9.43 -13.84
CA PHE A 255 -6.23 8.16 -13.89
C PHE A 255 -5.59 7.24 -14.93
N ILE A 256 -4.81 6.27 -14.44
CA ILE A 256 -4.09 5.30 -15.28
C ILE A 256 -4.88 4.00 -15.47
N GLN A 257 -4.73 3.35 -16.62
CA GLN A 257 -5.33 2.04 -16.92
C GLN A 257 -4.29 0.92 -17.03
N GLY A 258 -2.99 1.28 -17.03
CA GLY A 258 -1.87 0.36 -17.10
C GLY A 258 -0.56 1.08 -16.76
N SER A 259 0.52 0.31 -16.64
CA SER A 259 1.83 0.81 -16.22
C SER A 259 2.52 1.63 -17.29
N ASP A 260 2.29 1.33 -18.57
CA ASP A 260 2.87 2.12 -19.67
C ASP A 260 2.43 3.60 -19.63
N GLU A 261 1.25 3.86 -19.05
CA GLU A 261 0.73 5.22 -18.89
C GLU A 261 1.46 6.04 -17.82
N LEU A 262 2.12 5.39 -16.86
CA LEU A 262 2.94 6.08 -15.86
C LEU A 262 4.07 6.86 -16.53
N THR A 263 4.63 6.34 -17.63
CA THR A 263 5.71 6.99 -18.39
C THR A 263 5.26 8.23 -19.17
N LYS A 264 3.95 8.39 -19.36
CA LYS A 264 3.36 9.55 -20.06
C LYS A 264 3.18 10.76 -19.15
N ILE A 265 3.25 10.56 -17.83
CA ILE A 265 3.19 11.64 -16.84
C ILE A 265 4.52 12.39 -16.89
N SER A 266 4.47 13.72 -16.99
CA SER A 266 5.66 14.58 -17.08
C SER A 266 5.84 15.42 -15.80
N PRO A 267 6.65 14.95 -14.84
CA PRO A 267 6.92 15.70 -13.61
C PRO A 267 7.43 17.13 -13.80
N PRO A 268 8.35 17.42 -14.77
CA PRO A 268 8.78 18.79 -15.00
C PRO A 268 7.64 19.73 -15.40
N LEU A 269 6.70 19.25 -16.21
CA LEU A 269 5.51 20.01 -16.58
C LEU A 269 4.58 20.20 -15.38
N LEU A 270 4.32 19.14 -14.60
CA LEU A 270 3.50 19.23 -13.39
C LEU A 270 4.06 20.26 -12.42
N ARG A 271 5.39 20.28 -12.22
CA ARG A 271 6.06 21.25 -11.33
C ARG A 271 5.80 22.70 -11.73
N HIS A 272 5.71 22.98 -13.04
CA HIS A 272 5.41 24.31 -13.56
C HIS A 272 3.93 24.67 -13.45
N LEU A 273 3.04 23.68 -13.55
CA LEU A 273 1.59 23.89 -13.52
C LEU A 273 1.02 24.00 -12.11
N PHE A 274 1.63 23.33 -11.12
CA PHE A 274 1.15 23.35 -9.75
C PHE A 274 1.39 24.70 -9.08
N LYS A 275 0.34 25.20 -8.42
CA LYS A 275 0.33 26.54 -7.85
C LYS A 275 0.51 26.55 -6.34
N GLY A 276 0.36 25.41 -5.67
CA GLY A 276 0.40 25.33 -4.21
C GLY A 276 1.72 25.83 -3.60
N LYS A 277 1.61 26.42 -2.41
CA LYS A 277 2.77 26.80 -1.59
C LYS A 277 3.59 25.57 -1.21
N HIS A 278 2.90 24.48 -0.89
CA HIS A 278 3.47 23.14 -0.71
C HIS A 278 2.98 22.21 -1.82
N LEU A 279 3.81 21.24 -2.20
CA LEU A 279 3.50 20.23 -3.21
C LEU A 279 3.67 18.84 -2.61
N SER A 280 2.85 17.87 -3.01
CA SER A 280 3.07 16.47 -2.63
C SER A 280 2.48 15.51 -3.66
N ALA A 281 3.15 14.38 -3.88
CA ALA A 281 2.68 13.27 -4.71
C ALA A 281 2.24 12.08 -3.86
N LEU A 282 1.11 11.48 -4.24
CA LEU A 282 0.52 10.31 -3.62
C LEU A 282 0.18 9.26 -4.69
N TYR A 283 0.64 8.02 -4.49
CA TYR A 283 0.47 6.93 -5.45
C TYR A 283 -0.48 5.86 -4.88
N PHE A 284 -1.72 5.87 -5.34
CA PHE A 284 -2.76 4.92 -4.92
C PHE A 284 -2.82 3.73 -5.87
N THR A 285 -1.72 3.00 -5.95
CA THR A 285 -1.52 1.81 -6.79
C THR A 285 -0.65 0.79 -6.07
N TRP A 286 -0.66 -0.45 -6.55
CA TRP A 286 0.13 -1.55 -6.00
C TRP A 286 1.21 -1.99 -6.98
N PRO A 287 2.49 -1.62 -6.77
CA PRO A 287 3.58 -2.06 -7.60
C PRO A 287 3.84 -3.56 -7.43
N ILE A 288 3.96 -4.28 -8.54
CA ILE A 288 4.19 -5.71 -8.59
C ILE A 288 5.35 -6.07 -9.51
N ALA A 289 5.90 -7.27 -9.34
CA ALA A 289 6.90 -7.85 -10.22
C ALA A 289 6.28 -8.73 -11.32
N PHE A 290 5.18 -8.28 -11.93
CA PHE A 290 4.51 -8.97 -13.04
C PHE A 290 4.10 -7.98 -14.13
N GLN A 291 3.79 -8.52 -15.31
CA GLN A 291 3.18 -7.79 -16.41
C GLN A 291 1.84 -7.15 -16.03
N ASP A 292 1.49 -6.09 -16.76
CA ASP A 292 0.16 -5.47 -16.68
C ASP A 292 -0.92 -6.48 -17.02
N GLY A 293 -2.12 -6.29 -16.46
CA GLY A 293 -3.24 -7.19 -16.69
C GLY A 293 -3.19 -8.47 -15.86
N HIS A 294 -2.38 -8.51 -14.79
CA HIS A 294 -2.65 -9.40 -13.67
C HIS A 294 -4.11 -9.19 -13.22
N GLU A 295 -4.77 -10.24 -12.72
CA GLU A 295 -6.24 -10.31 -12.52
C GLU A 295 -6.86 -9.19 -11.67
N TYR A 296 -6.05 -8.33 -11.04
CA TYR A 296 -6.46 -7.35 -10.05
C TYR A 296 -6.28 -5.90 -10.51
N PRO A 297 -7.32 -5.06 -10.38
CA PRO A 297 -7.23 -3.61 -10.58
C PRO A 297 -6.12 -2.93 -9.77
N ALA A 298 -5.57 -1.83 -10.29
CA ALA A 298 -4.55 -0.99 -9.66
C ALA A 298 -3.17 -1.64 -9.44
N TYR A 299 -2.97 -2.87 -9.91
CA TYR A 299 -1.66 -3.50 -9.96
C TYR A 299 -0.86 -2.91 -11.12
N VAL A 300 0.35 -2.43 -10.85
CA VAL A 300 1.24 -1.80 -11.84
C VAL A 300 2.66 -2.35 -11.74
N GLN A 301 3.43 -2.30 -12.82
CA GLN A 301 4.83 -2.68 -12.83
C GLN A 301 5.63 -1.78 -11.89
N ARG A 302 6.36 -2.42 -10.96
CA ARG A 302 7.18 -1.72 -9.96
C ARG A 302 8.21 -0.78 -10.58
N GLU A 303 8.84 -1.16 -11.70
CA GLU A 303 9.87 -0.35 -12.36
C GLU A 303 9.29 0.98 -12.86
N LYS A 304 8.13 0.93 -13.52
CA LYS A 304 7.45 2.11 -14.08
C LYS A 304 6.98 3.06 -12.99
N LEU A 305 6.43 2.52 -11.90
CA LEU A 305 6.01 3.36 -10.77
C LEU A 305 7.21 4.01 -10.08
N LEU A 306 8.26 3.25 -9.77
CA LEU A 306 9.46 3.80 -9.13
C LEU A 306 10.16 4.83 -10.00
N GLU A 307 10.22 4.63 -11.32
CA GLU A 307 10.77 5.60 -12.27
C GLU A 307 9.99 6.94 -12.19
N LEU A 308 8.66 6.88 -12.22
CA LEU A 308 7.83 8.07 -12.04
C LEU A 308 8.08 8.74 -10.68
N MET A 309 8.12 7.97 -9.59
CA MET A 309 8.36 8.51 -8.25
C MET A 309 9.71 9.23 -8.16
N VAL A 310 10.77 8.63 -8.70
CA VAL A 310 12.11 9.23 -8.75
C VAL A 310 12.10 10.52 -9.56
N HIS A 311 11.42 10.55 -10.71
CA HIS A 311 11.32 11.78 -11.52
C HIS A 311 10.50 12.87 -10.81
N MET A 312 9.42 12.52 -10.11
CA MET A 312 8.65 13.47 -9.30
C MET A 312 9.52 14.09 -8.20
N GLU A 313 10.22 13.25 -7.44
CA GLU A 313 11.13 13.69 -6.38
C GLU A 313 12.27 14.56 -6.93
N ALA A 314 12.86 14.18 -8.08
CA ALA A 314 13.93 14.95 -8.73
C ALA A 314 13.48 16.34 -9.21
N THR A 315 12.18 16.52 -9.50
CA THR A 315 11.60 17.83 -9.85
C THR A 315 11.16 18.67 -8.65
N GLY A 316 11.44 18.19 -7.44
CA GLY A 316 11.05 18.84 -6.18
C GLY A 316 9.58 18.66 -5.83
N ILE A 317 8.92 17.61 -6.33
CA ILE A 317 7.60 17.19 -5.86
C ILE A 317 7.79 15.97 -4.94
N PRO A 318 7.74 16.14 -3.62
CA PRO A 318 8.03 15.08 -2.67
C PRO A 318 6.94 14.01 -2.69
N THR A 319 7.35 12.75 -2.63
CA THR A 319 6.43 11.64 -2.37
C THR A 319 6.04 11.63 -0.89
N ARG A 320 4.75 11.81 -0.60
CA ARG A 320 4.20 11.73 0.78
C ARG A 320 3.32 10.50 1.02
N PHE A 321 2.98 9.76 -0.04
CA PHE A 321 2.36 8.44 0.07
C PHE A 321 2.75 7.55 -1.11
N PRO A 322 3.23 6.30 -0.90
CA PRO A 322 3.40 5.62 0.39
C PRO A 322 4.66 6.14 1.14
N HIS A 323 5.86 5.84 0.65
CA HIS A 323 7.08 6.47 1.14
C HIS A 323 7.86 7.05 -0.03
N ALA A 324 8.89 7.85 0.29
CA ALA A 324 9.90 8.21 -0.69
C ALA A 324 10.39 6.97 -1.44
N SER A 325 10.63 7.12 -2.75
CA SER A 325 10.86 6.03 -3.70
C SER A 325 11.83 4.96 -3.21
N HIS A 326 12.96 5.37 -2.61
CA HIS A 326 13.97 4.46 -2.08
C HIS A 326 13.48 3.64 -0.87
N LEU A 327 12.81 4.25 0.11
CA LEU A 327 12.24 3.52 1.25
C LEU A 327 11.11 2.59 0.80
N TYR A 328 10.26 3.06 -0.12
CA TYR A 328 9.19 2.23 -0.63
C TYR A 328 9.76 1.00 -1.35
N LYS A 329 10.82 1.18 -2.14
CA LYS A 329 11.57 0.08 -2.75
C LYS A 329 12.08 -0.91 -1.70
N ILE A 330 12.70 -0.43 -0.63
CA ILE A 330 13.23 -1.28 0.45
C ILE A 330 12.12 -2.13 1.08
N PHE A 331 10.99 -1.53 1.44
CA PHE A 331 9.88 -2.26 2.09
C PHE A 331 9.17 -3.22 1.13
N ALA A 332 8.69 -2.73 -0.01
CA ALA A 332 7.91 -3.53 -0.94
C ALA A 332 8.72 -4.69 -1.55
N SER A 333 10.03 -4.49 -1.79
CA SER A 333 10.91 -5.56 -2.28
C SER A 333 11.22 -6.63 -1.24
N LYS A 334 11.06 -6.33 0.06
CA LYS A 334 11.44 -7.19 1.20
C LYS A 334 12.94 -7.48 1.28
N GLU A 335 13.78 -6.78 0.52
CA GLU A 335 15.24 -7.00 0.48
C GLU A 335 15.92 -6.81 1.83
N TRP A 336 15.39 -5.93 2.67
CA TRP A 336 15.88 -5.68 4.02
C TRP A 336 15.96 -6.97 4.86
N THR A 337 15.10 -7.97 4.59
CA THR A 337 15.10 -9.24 5.33
C THR A 337 16.42 -10.00 5.17
N ALA A 338 16.94 -10.10 3.95
CA ALA A 338 18.22 -10.73 3.67
C ALA A 338 19.38 -9.88 4.18
N GLN A 339 19.29 -8.56 4.05
CA GLN A 339 20.33 -7.61 4.48
C GLN A 339 20.53 -7.61 6.00
N MET A 340 19.45 -7.73 6.77
CA MET A 340 19.47 -7.56 8.23
C MET A 340 19.44 -8.87 9.02
N CYS A 341 19.27 -10.03 8.38
CA CYS A 341 19.09 -11.31 9.08
C CYS A 341 20.29 -11.77 9.94
N LEU A 342 21.50 -11.29 9.65
CA LEU A 342 22.68 -11.58 10.46
C LEU A 342 22.84 -10.64 11.66
N HIS A 343 22.17 -9.48 11.69
CA HIS A 343 22.29 -8.53 12.78
C HIS A 343 21.48 -9.01 14.01
N PRO A 344 22.13 -9.45 15.10
CA PRO A 344 21.43 -10.16 16.18
C PRO A 344 20.38 -9.31 16.88
N PHE A 345 20.62 -8.00 17.01
CA PHE A 345 19.69 -7.08 17.67
C PHE A 345 18.44 -6.74 16.85
N MET A 346 18.45 -7.02 15.54
CA MET A 346 17.28 -6.79 14.67
C MET A 346 16.33 -7.97 14.64
N ARG A 347 16.73 -9.12 15.22
CA ARG A 347 15.90 -10.33 15.36
C ARG A 347 15.15 -10.70 14.08
N THR A 348 15.78 -10.46 12.94
CA THR A 348 15.22 -10.76 11.62
C THR A 348 15.44 -12.23 11.32
N PRO A 349 14.43 -12.98 10.85
CA PRO A 349 14.59 -14.38 10.49
C PRO A 349 15.68 -14.54 9.42
N LEU A 350 16.51 -15.59 9.56
CA LEU A 350 17.52 -15.96 8.57
C LEU A 350 16.89 -16.04 7.19
N THR A 351 17.44 -15.27 6.24
CA THR A 351 16.88 -15.16 4.89
C THR A 351 17.99 -15.21 3.86
N THR A 352 17.80 -16.00 2.81
CA THR A 352 18.66 -16.02 1.63
C THR A 352 17.87 -15.70 0.37
N GLN A 353 18.54 -15.19 -0.66
CA GLN A 353 17.96 -14.91 -1.97
C GLN A 353 18.38 -15.97 -2.97
N VAL A 354 17.42 -16.52 -3.70
CA VAL A 354 17.64 -17.52 -4.75
C VAL A 354 17.29 -16.89 -6.08
N SER A 355 18.27 -16.79 -6.99
CA SER A 355 18.04 -16.22 -8.32
C SER A 355 17.06 -17.07 -9.13
N ARG A 356 16.21 -16.41 -9.91
CA ARG A 356 15.30 -17.08 -10.87
C ARG A 356 16.05 -18.02 -11.81
N GLN A 357 17.21 -17.60 -12.29
CA GLN A 357 18.06 -18.39 -13.20
C GLN A 357 18.48 -19.72 -12.57
N ALA A 358 18.86 -19.74 -11.29
CA ALA A 358 19.21 -20.98 -10.59
C ALA A 358 18.02 -21.94 -10.48
N VAL A 359 16.84 -21.42 -10.14
CA VAL A 359 15.60 -22.22 -10.05
C VAL A 359 15.19 -22.78 -11.41
N ALA A 360 15.20 -21.95 -12.45
CA ALA A 360 14.82 -22.37 -13.80
C ALA A 360 15.79 -23.42 -14.38
N SER A 361 17.06 -23.39 -13.97
CA SER A 361 18.06 -24.36 -14.42
C SER A 361 17.95 -25.71 -13.71
N ASP A 362 17.80 -25.69 -12.38
CA ASP A 362 17.65 -26.89 -11.55
C ASP A 362 17.01 -26.50 -10.19
N PRO A 363 15.68 -26.66 -10.04
CA PRO A 363 14.99 -26.24 -8.82
C PRO A 363 15.39 -27.10 -7.60
N GLY A 364 15.80 -28.35 -7.82
CA GLY A 364 16.23 -29.25 -6.74
C GLY A 364 17.60 -28.84 -6.17
N LYS A 365 18.55 -28.50 -7.04
CA LYS A 365 19.84 -27.94 -6.65
C LYS A 365 19.70 -26.56 -6.02
N ALA A 366 18.80 -25.72 -6.54
CA ALA A 366 18.51 -24.41 -5.95
C ALA A 366 17.97 -24.54 -4.51
N ALA A 367 17.04 -25.48 -4.26
CA ALA A 367 16.54 -25.78 -2.92
C ALA A 367 17.66 -26.27 -1.97
N ASP A 368 18.54 -27.17 -2.43
CA ASP A 368 19.71 -27.62 -1.64
C ASP A 368 20.66 -26.47 -1.28
N GLN A 369 20.92 -25.58 -2.25
CA GLN A 369 21.78 -24.43 -2.03
C GLN A 369 21.15 -23.43 -1.06
N ALA A 370 19.83 -23.21 -1.15
CA ALA A 370 19.10 -22.34 -0.23
C ALA A 370 19.15 -22.85 1.21
N ILE A 371 18.88 -24.14 1.44
CA ILE A 371 18.94 -24.75 2.79
C ILE A 371 20.38 -24.68 3.34
N ARG A 372 21.39 -24.99 2.52
CA ARG A 372 22.80 -24.83 2.93
C ARG A 372 23.14 -23.40 3.29
N ALA A 373 22.71 -22.43 2.48
CA ALA A 373 22.93 -21.02 2.77
C ALA A 373 22.29 -20.61 4.10
N LEU A 374 21.05 -21.03 4.38
CA LEU A 374 20.38 -20.76 5.66
C LEU A 374 21.14 -21.34 6.86
N ASN A 375 21.65 -22.57 6.74
CA ASN A 375 22.46 -23.18 7.82
C ASN A 375 23.78 -22.44 8.03
N ASN A 376 24.47 -22.02 6.95
CA ASN A 376 25.68 -21.22 7.06
C ASN A 376 25.41 -19.86 7.73
N LEU A 377 24.27 -19.22 7.40
CA LEU A 377 23.84 -17.98 8.05
C LEU A 377 23.52 -18.21 9.53
N ALA A 378 22.92 -19.35 9.90
CA ALA A 378 22.66 -19.71 11.29
C ALA A 378 23.95 -19.85 12.11
N GLU A 379 24.95 -20.56 11.56
CA GLU A 379 26.29 -20.69 12.16
C GLU A 379 26.98 -19.34 12.29
N THR A 380 26.91 -18.51 11.24
CA THR A 380 27.49 -17.16 11.24
C THR A 380 26.85 -16.29 12.32
N ARG A 381 25.51 -16.23 12.39
CA ARG A 381 24.79 -15.44 13.41
C ARG A 381 25.11 -15.91 14.82
N ALA A 382 25.21 -17.21 15.04
CA ALA A 382 25.62 -17.78 16.33
C ALA A 382 27.04 -17.34 16.74
N SER A 383 27.98 -17.28 15.79
CA SER A 383 29.35 -16.80 16.05
C SER A 383 29.40 -15.30 16.40
N TRP A 384 28.53 -14.47 15.79
CA TRP A 384 28.47 -13.04 16.05
C TRP A 384 27.83 -12.73 17.41
N GLY A 385 26.81 -13.51 17.80
CA GLY A 385 26.13 -13.37 19.08
C GLY A 385 27.09 -13.46 20.28
N PHE A 386 28.07 -14.36 20.22
CA PHE A 386 29.14 -14.45 21.23
C PHE A 386 29.93 -13.14 21.37
N THR A 387 30.34 -12.56 20.24
CA THR A 387 31.19 -11.37 20.20
C THR A 387 30.45 -10.12 20.68
N LEU A 388 29.16 -10.00 20.38
CA LEU A 388 28.37 -8.79 20.66
C LEU A 388 27.68 -8.79 22.03
N HIS A 389 27.42 -9.96 22.63
CA HIS A 389 26.71 -10.07 23.91
C HIS A 389 27.61 -10.36 25.11
N GLY A 390 28.90 -10.59 24.93
CA GLY A 390 29.80 -10.96 26.03
C GLY A 390 29.36 -12.22 26.78
N GLN A 391 28.65 -13.13 26.10
CA GLN A 391 28.24 -14.41 26.67
C GLN A 391 29.43 -15.37 26.73
N ASP A 392 29.48 -16.23 27.75
CA ASP A 392 30.62 -17.12 28.02
C ASP A 392 30.87 -18.19 26.92
N ALA A 393 29.92 -18.45 26.02
CA ALA A 393 30.10 -19.32 24.84
C ALA A 393 29.07 -19.04 23.73
N PRO A 394 29.42 -19.24 22.44
CA PRO A 394 28.45 -19.16 21.34
C PRO A 394 27.38 -20.26 21.50
N ALA A 395 26.10 -19.86 21.49
CA ALA A 395 25.01 -20.82 21.41
C ALA A 395 25.18 -21.67 20.14
N ARG A 396 25.14 -23.00 20.26
CA ARG A 396 25.25 -23.89 19.10
C ARG A 396 24.11 -23.58 18.12
N ALA A 397 24.45 -23.29 16.86
CA ALA A 397 23.46 -23.04 15.83
C ALA A 397 22.58 -24.28 15.63
N THR A 398 21.27 -24.06 15.63
CA THR A 398 20.30 -25.09 15.27
C THR A 398 20.12 -25.07 13.75
N PRO A 399 20.21 -26.21 13.05
CA PRO A 399 19.94 -26.27 11.62
C PRO A 399 18.52 -25.79 11.30
N VAL A 400 18.35 -25.06 10.20
CA VAL A 400 17.05 -24.59 9.72
C VAL A 400 16.30 -25.77 9.09
N GLN A 401 15.15 -26.11 9.67
CA GLN A 401 14.37 -27.30 9.28
C GLN A 401 13.13 -26.97 8.43
N LYS A 402 12.59 -25.76 8.57
CA LYS A 402 11.34 -25.32 7.93
C LYS A 402 11.41 -23.82 7.68
N GLY A 403 10.60 -23.34 6.75
CA GLY A 403 10.61 -21.94 6.34
C GLY A 403 9.47 -21.55 5.43
N VAL A 404 9.65 -20.39 4.80
CA VAL A 404 8.81 -19.89 3.72
C VAL A 404 9.67 -19.51 2.51
N ALA A 405 9.14 -19.71 1.32
CA ALA A 405 9.62 -19.10 0.08
C ALA A 405 8.63 -18.00 -0.30
N LYS A 406 9.10 -16.79 -0.61
CA LYS A 406 8.24 -15.65 -0.91
C LYS A 406 8.79 -14.70 -1.96
N LEU A 407 7.90 -14.03 -2.67
CA LEU A 407 8.24 -12.97 -3.61
C LEU A 407 8.28 -11.60 -2.90
N GLY A 408 9.24 -10.76 -3.31
CA GLY A 408 9.15 -9.32 -3.15
C GLY A 408 8.12 -8.76 -4.13
N TRP A 409 7.62 -7.54 -3.88
CA TRP A 409 6.62 -6.89 -4.75
C TRP A 409 5.37 -7.73 -4.96
N SER A 410 4.96 -8.39 -3.88
CA SER A 410 3.76 -9.21 -3.79
C SER A 410 3.00 -8.84 -2.53
N TRP A 411 1.70 -8.68 -2.71
CA TRP A 411 0.76 -8.13 -1.74
C TRP A 411 -0.07 -9.23 -1.08
N GLU A 412 -0.60 -8.95 0.11
CA GLU A 412 -1.58 -9.80 0.81
C GLU A 412 -1.16 -11.27 0.98
N ALA A 413 0.15 -11.51 1.07
CA ALA A 413 0.74 -12.84 1.18
C ALA A 413 0.33 -13.82 0.04
N MET A 414 -0.03 -13.30 -1.14
CA MET A 414 -0.42 -14.12 -2.29
C MET A 414 0.69 -15.07 -2.73
N ASP A 415 1.94 -14.59 -2.73
CA ASP A 415 3.10 -15.35 -3.22
C ASP A 415 4.01 -15.80 -2.08
N VAL A 416 3.41 -16.42 -1.06
CA VAL A 416 4.13 -16.99 0.10
C VAL A 416 3.80 -18.47 0.20
N GLN A 417 4.83 -19.32 0.14
CA GLN A 417 4.72 -20.77 0.18
C GLN A 417 5.53 -21.33 1.35
N ALA A 418 4.88 -22.03 2.26
CA ALA A 418 5.58 -22.69 3.38
C ALA A 418 6.27 -23.99 2.94
N TRP A 419 7.39 -24.32 3.57
CA TRP A 419 8.10 -25.56 3.34
C TRP A 419 8.61 -26.17 4.65
N ARG A 420 8.63 -27.50 4.72
CA ARG A 420 9.14 -28.32 5.83
C ARG A 420 10.15 -29.35 5.38
N THR A 421 10.21 -29.61 4.07
CA THR A 421 11.11 -30.57 3.46
C THR A 421 11.75 -29.95 2.22
N LYS A 422 12.90 -30.49 1.80
CA LYS A 422 13.55 -30.06 0.56
C LYS A 422 12.63 -30.20 -0.67
N PRO A 423 11.90 -31.32 -0.88
CA PRO A 423 10.96 -31.43 -2.00
C PRO A 423 9.87 -30.36 -2.00
N GLU A 424 9.34 -30.00 -0.82
CA GLU A 424 8.38 -28.89 -0.70
C GLU A 424 9.00 -27.55 -1.09
N LEU A 425 10.23 -27.26 -0.64
CA LEU A 425 10.94 -26.04 -1.04
C LEU A 425 11.22 -26.01 -2.56
N GLN A 426 11.64 -27.13 -3.15
CA GLN A 426 11.82 -27.25 -4.59
C GLN A 426 10.52 -26.92 -5.35
N SER A 427 9.39 -27.50 -4.92
CA SER A 427 8.08 -27.25 -5.51
C SER A 427 7.68 -25.78 -5.38
N ALA A 428 7.86 -25.20 -4.19
CA ALA A 428 7.58 -23.79 -3.93
C ALA A 428 8.41 -22.86 -4.82
N LEU A 429 9.72 -23.13 -4.98
CA LEU A 429 10.59 -22.34 -5.85
C LEU A 429 10.15 -22.42 -7.31
N ALA A 430 9.88 -23.61 -7.83
CA ALA A 430 9.41 -23.80 -9.20
C ALA A 430 8.08 -23.06 -9.44
N HIS A 431 7.11 -23.26 -8.56
CA HIS A 431 5.80 -22.62 -8.64
C HIS A 431 5.89 -21.09 -8.68
N LEU A 432 6.72 -20.48 -7.83
CA LEU A 432 6.88 -19.02 -7.78
C LEU A 432 7.58 -18.44 -9.03
N VAL A 433 8.51 -19.18 -9.66
CA VAL A 433 9.20 -18.74 -10.89
C VAL A 433 8.35 -18.90 -12.15
N GLU A 434 7.51 -19.94 -12.17
CA GLU A 434 6.73 -20.34 -13.35
C GLU A 434 5.42 -19.56 -13.50
N GLN A 435 5.11 -18.63 -12.58
CA GLN A 435 3.92 -17.80 -12.68
C GLN A 435 3.91 -16.98 -13.99
N PRO A 436 2.80 -17.01 -14.76
CA PRO A 436 2.69 -16.27 -16.01
C PRO A 436 2.92 -14.77 -15.84
N GLY A 437 3.67 -14.16 -16.77
CA GLY A 437 3.95 -12.72 -16.75
C GLY A 437 4.87 -12.25 -15.62
N SER A 438 5.43 -13.15 -14.82
CA SER A 438 6.34 -12.78 -13.73
C SER A 438 7.68 -12.22 -14.24
N PHE A 439 8.06 -11.06 -13.70
CA PHE A 439 9.35 -10.39 -13.84
C PHE A 439 10.22 -10.56 -12.59
N VAL A 440 9.90 -11.49 -11.71
CA VAL A 440 10.72 -11.75 -10.52
C VAL A 440 12.13 -12.14 -10.90
N ASP A 441 13.10 -11.52 -10.24
CA ASP A 441 14.53 -11.84 -10.41
C ASP A 441 15.04 -12.78 -9.31
N LEU A 442 14.42 -12.72 -8.13
CA LEU A 442 14.88 -13.35 -6.89
C LEU A 442 13.68 -13.90 -6.09
N ILE A 443 13.85 -15.07 -5.48
CA ILE A 443 12.93 -15.60 -4.46
C ILE A 443 13.62 -15.53 -3.10
N PHE A 444 12.92 -15.05 -2.08
CA PHE A 444 13.39 -15.06 -0.70
C PHE A 444 13.05 -16.39 -0.05
N VAL A 445 14.06 -17.12 0.44
CA VAL A 445 13.87 -18.31 1.27
C VAL A 445 14.26 -17.95 2.70
N GLN A 446 13.30 -18.02 3.61
CA GLN A 446 13.41 -17.52 4.97
C GLN A 446 13.09 -18.62 6.00
N GLU A 447 13.82 -18.65 7.11
CA GLU A 447 13.55 -19.58 8.22
C GLU A 447 12.15 -19.35 8.82
N TRP A 448 11.52 -20.41 9.29
CA TRP A 448 10.24 -20.32 9.98
C TRP A 448 10.46 -19.92 11.43
N VAL A 449 9.84 -18.82 11.85
CA VAL A 449 9.75 -18.46 13.27
C VAL A 449 8.45 -19.03 13.83
N ASP A 450 8.55 -19.77 14.94
CA ASP A 450 7.37 -20.18 15.68
C ASP A 450 6.90 -19.05 16.59
N PHE A 451 5.61 -18.70 16.48
CA PHE A 451 4.98 -17.63 17.24
C PHE A 451 3.54 -18.01 17.63
N ASP A 452 3.07 -17.42 18.72
CA ASP A 452 1.69 -17.60 19.22
C ASP A 452 0.78 -16.45 18.72
N VAL A 453 1.36 -15.27 18.49
CA VAL A 453 0.66 -14.09 17.98
C VAL A 453 1.61 -13.20 17.18
N GLU A 454 1.06 -12.48 16.21
CA GLU A 454 1.72 -11.36 15.56
C GLU A 454 1.18 -10.05 16.12
N MET A 455 2.06 -9.23 16.68
CA MET A 455 1.74 -7.93 17.26
C MET A 455 2.05 -6.83 16.24
N ARG A 456 1.02 -6.20 15.71
CA ARG A 456 1.14 -5.21 14.63
C ARG A 456 1.10 -3.80 15.21
N HIS A 457 2.27 -3.18 15.32
CA HIS A 457 2.51 -1.91 16.01
C HIS A 457 2.45 -0.75 15.02
N PHE A 458 1.52 0.17 15.22
CA PHE A 458 1.41 1.39 14.41
C PHE A 458 2.18 2.53 15.08
N ILE A 459 3.33 2.88 14.52
CA ILE A 459 4.12 4.05 14.94
C ILE A 459 3.75 5.22 14.03
N VAL A 460 3.35 6.35 14.63
CA VAL A 460 2.88 7.54 13.92
C VAL A 460 3.68 8.75 14.40
N GLU A 461 4.29 9.44 13.45
CA GLU A 461 5.18 10.59 13.60
C GLU A 461 6.27 10.37 14.64
N PRO A 462 7.15 9.37 14.44
CA PRO A 462 8.30 9.20 15.31
C PRO A 462 9.25 10.39 15.19
N ASP A 463 9.78 10.82 16.33
CA ASP A 463 10.74 11.91 16.49
C ASP A 463 11.94 11.39 17.30
N LEU A 464 13.14 11.44 16.72
CA LEU A 464 14.34 10.92 17.36
C LEU A 464 14.74 11.68 18.63
N SER A 465 14.32 12.94 18.76
CA SER A 465 14.55 13.75 19.96
C SER A 465 13.56 13.42 21.09
N ASN A 466 12.47 12.73 20.78
CA ASN A 466 11.43 12.38 21.73
C ASN A 466 11.05 10.90 21.66
N PRO A 467 11.74 10.03 22.42
CA PRO A 467 11.48 8.58 22.44
C PRO A 467 10.03 8.19 22.80
N GLN A 468 9.24 9.07 23.43
CA GLN A 468 7.83 8.77 23.70
C GLN A 468 6.99 8.67 22.42
N THR A 469 7.42 9.32 21.33
CA THR A 469 6.78 9.23 20.02
C THR A 469 7.02 7.90 19.32
N TRP A 470 8.01 7.12 19.77
CA TRP A 470 8.33 5.80 19.21
C TRP A 470 7.37 4.72 19.72
N LYS A 471 6.56 5.03 20.73
CA LYS A 471 5.54 4.12 21.25
C LYS A 471 4.41 3.94 20.25
N PRO A 472 3.87 2.72 20.14
CA PRO A 472 2.75 2.45 19.25
C PRO A 472 1.52 3.26 19.65
N LYS A 473 0.89 3.92 18.68
CA LYS A 473 -0.46 4.49 18.86
C LYS A 473 -1.51 3.39 18.99
N ARG A 474 -1.25 2.23 18.40
CA ARG A 474 -2.08 1.04 18.45
C ARG A 474 -1.25 -0.21 18.26
N ILE A 475 -1.61 -1.26 19.00
CA ILE A 475 -1.16 -2.63 18.75
C ILE A 475 -2.41 -3.45 18.40
N VAL A 476 -2.38 -4.12 17.25
CA VAL A 476 -3.39 -5.11 16.87
C VAL A 476 -2.76 -6.49 16.93
N TYR A 477 -3.42 -7.41 17.62
CA TYR A 477 -2.94 -8.78 17.81
C TYR A 477 -3.60 -9.69 16.79
N THR A 478 -2.81 -10.36 15.95
CA THR A 478 -3.31 -11.22 14.88
C THR A 478 -2.79 -12.64 14.94
N VAL A 479 -3.64 -13.60 14.60
CA VAL A 479 -3.28 -15.04 14.48
C VAL A 479 -3.88 -15.59 13.19
N PHE A 480 -3.12 -16.33 12.39
CA PHE A 480 -3.65 -16.92 11.15
C PHE A 480 -4.70 -18.01 11.45
N LYS A 481 -5.92 -17.88 10.88
CA LYS A 481 -7.09 -18.74 11.16
C LYS A 481 -6.99 -20.14 10.56
N SER A 482 -6.33 -20.31 9.42
CA SER A 482 -6.13 -21.63 8.83
C SER A 482 -4.84 -21.67 8.00
N ARG A 483 -4.21 -22.84 7.96
CA ARG A 483 -3.15 -23.20 7.01
C ARG A 483 -3.72 -24.11 5.91
N GLU A 484 -5.00 -23.97 5.58
CA GLU A 484 -5.60 -24.79 4.54
C GLU A 484 -4.91 -24.46 3.22
N GLN A 485 -4.28 -25.49 2.64
CA GLN A 485 -3.50 -25.40 1.38
C GLN A 485 -2.26 -24.48 1.44
N GLY A 486 -1.78 -24.11 2.64
CA GLY A 486 -0.53 -23.35 2.78
C GLY A 486 -0.63 -21.83 2.50
N CYS A 487 -1.84 -21.30 2.26
CA CYS A 487 -2.07 -19.88 2.01
C CYS A 487 -2.37 -19.10 3.30
N PHE A 488 -1.89 -17.85 3.41
CA PHE A 488 -1.98 -16.99 4.61
C PHE A 488 -2.98 -15.84 4.46
N ARG A 489 -4.25 -16.14 4.14
CA ARG A 489 -5.23 -15.09 3.77
C ARG A 489 -6.13 -14.61 4.91
N ASN A 490 -6.39 -15.46 5.91
CA ASN A 490 -7.35 -15.20 6.98
C ASN A 490 -6.67 -15.13 8.34
N PHE A 491 -7.01 -14.13 9.14
CA PHE A 491 -6.52 -13.98 10.50
C PHE A 491 -7.62 -13.61 11.49
N ASP A 492 -7.50 -14.15 12.70
CA ASP A 492 -8.18 -13.69 13.89
C ASP A 492 -7.54 -12.41 14.36
N ARG A 493 -8.37 -11.49 14.84
CA ARG A 493 -7.96 -10.21 15.43
C ARG A 493 -8.37 -10.22 16.88
N TYR A 494 -7.47 -9.81 17.75
CA TYR A 494 -7.71 -9.74 19.17
C TYR A 494 -7.39 -8.33 19.69
N GLU A 495 -8.23 -7.86 20.62
CA GLU A 495 -7.80 -6.86 21.59
C GLU A 495 -6.81 -7.50 22.57
N ARG A 496 -6.01 -6.67 23.26
CA ARG A 496 -4.98 -7.13 24.21
C ARG A 496 -5.52 -8.16 25.22
N LYS A 497 -6.70 -7.92 25.80
CA LYS A 497 -7.34 -8.84 26.77
C LYS A 497 -7.66 -10.21 26.17
N ALA A 498 -8.11 -10.24 24.91
CA ALA A 498 -8.41 -11.50 24.23
C ALA A 498 -7.12 -12.24 23.82
N CYS A 499 -6.09 -11.51 23.37
CA CYS A 499 -4.76 -12.07 23.11
C CYS A 499 -4.15 -12.68 24.39
N LEU A 500 -4.24 -11.97 25.51
CA LEU A 500 -3.77 -12.45 26.81
C LEU A 500 -4.37 -13.82 27.16
N LYS A 501 -5.69 -13.96 26.99
CA LYS A 501 -6.41 -15.21 27.24
C LYS A 501 -6.06 -16.30 26.24
N ASN A 502 -6.12 -16.00 24.94
CA ASN A 502 -6.10 -17.00 23.88
C ASN A 502 -4.68 -17.40 23.44
N CYS A 503 -3.73 -16.47 23.47
CA CYS A 503 -2.36 -16.67 22.99
C CYS A 503 -1.36 -16.81 24.15
N PHE A 504 -1.58 -16.09 25.26
CA PHE A 504 -0.63 -16.03 26.37
C PHE A 504 -1.10 -16.76 27.65
N GLN A 505 -2.20 -17.52 27.61
CA GLN A 505 -2.67 -18.34 28.73
C GLN A 505 -2.88 -17.54 30.04
N ASN A 506 -3.33 -16.29 29.93
CA ASN A 506 -3.46 -15.33 31.04
C ASN A 506 -2.15 -14.93 31.73
N ASP A 507 -1.00 -15.13 31.08
CA ASP A 507 0.31 -14.71 31.57
C ASP A 507 0.60 -13.25 31.21
N GLU A 508 0.08 -12.34 32.05
CA GLU A 508 0.20 -10.88 31.86
C GLU A 508 1.65 -10.43 31.79
N VAL A 509 2.52 -11.02 32.61
CA VAL A 509 3.94 -10.66 32.68
C VAL A 509 4.66 -11.06 31.38
N ALA A 510 4.35 -12.22 30.81
CA ALA A 510 4.92 -12.63 29.54
C ALA A 510 4.46 -11.75 28.36
N LEU A 511 3.18 -11.35 28.33
CA LEU A 511 2.68 -10.43 27.30
C LEU A 511 3.34 -9.05 27.42
N ALA A 512 3.43 -8.52 28.64
CA ALA A 512 4.12 -7.25 28.89
C ALA A 512 5.62 -7.32 28.54
N ASP A 513 6.28 -8.44 28.78
CA ASP A 513 7.67 -8.65 28.35
C ASP A 513 7.79 -8.67 26.81
N ALA A 514 6.84 -9.28 26.10
CA ALA A 514 6.80 -9.24 24.63
C ALA A 514 6.62 -7.82 24.09
N GLU A 515 5.66 -7.05 24.63
CA GLU A 515 5.41 -5.64 24.27
C GLU A 515 6.66 -4.78 24.52
N ARG A 516 7.30 -4.92 25.69
CA ARG A 516 8.53 -4.19 26.04
C ARG A 516 9.68 -4.51 25.08
N GLN A 517 9.90 -5.79 24.77
CA GLN A 517 10.94 -6.19 23.81
C GLN A 517 10.63 -5.63 22.41
N ALA A 518 9.36 -5.57 22.03
CA ALA A 518 8.94 -5.04 20.73
C ALA A 518 9.22 -3.54 20.62
N GLU A 519 8.94 -2.76 21.66
CA GLU A 519 9.29 -1.33 21.70
C GLU A 519 10.80 -1.09 21.56
N GLU A 520 11.63 -1.89 22.25
CA GLU A 520 13.09 -1.82 22.13
C GLU A 520 13.56 -2.13 20.70
N LEU A 521 12.98 -3.16 20.08
CA LEU A 521 13.28 -3.57 18.71
C LEU A 521 12.83 -2.52 17.69
N ILE A 522 11.66 -1.91 17.88
CA ILE A 522 11.15 -0.81 17.06
C ILE A 522 12.07 0.40 17.15
N GLY A 523 12.56 0.76 18.34
CA GLY A 523 13.54 1.84 18.49
C GLY A 523 14.81 1.63 17.63
N ARG A 524 15.30 0.40 17.54
CA ARG A 524 16.43 0.05 16.65
C ARG A 524 16.06 0.15 15.17
N TRP A 525 14.87 -0.30 14.79
CA TRP A 525 14.40 -0.16 13.40
C TRP A 525 14.24 1.31 13.01
N LEU A 526 13.73 2.16 13.89
CA LEU A 526 13.63 3.61 13.63
C LEU A 526 15.01 4.23 13.41
N GLN A 527 16.02 3.84 14.19
CA GLN A 527 17.41 4.27 13.96
C GLN A 527 17.96 3.77 12.62
N TRP A 528 17.68 2.53 12.24
CA TRP A 528 18.05 2.02 10.92
C TRP A 528 17.34 2.78 9.80
N LEU A 529 16.05 3.11 9.96
CA LEU A 529 15.30 3.92 9.00
C LEU A 529 15.86 5.33 8.85
N GLN A 530 16.33 5.94 9.94
CA GLN A 530 17.05 7.21 9.88
C GLN A 530 18.36 7.11 9.09
N ALA A 531 19.00 5.94 9.07
CA ALA A 531 20.19 5.73 8.24
C ALA A 531 19.81 5.51 6.75
N GLN A 532 18.59 5.05 6.46
CA GLN A 532 18.10 4.89 5.09
C GLN A 532 17.59 6.21 4.48
N SER A 533 17.06 7.11 5.32
CA SER A 533 16.45 8.37 4.89
C SER A 533 16.75 9.48 5.90
N HIS A 534 17.03 10.69 5.40
CA HIS A 534 17.23 11.87 6.24
C HIS A 534 15.99 12.23 7.10
N GLU A 535 14.79 11.86 6.66
CA GLU A 535 13.55 11.95 7.43
C GLU A 535 13.08 10.55 7.84
N LEU A 536 12.58 10.42 9.07
CA LEU A 536 11.84 9.23 9.47
C LEU A 536 10.50 9.14 8.73
N PRO A 537 10.05 7.92 8.38
CA PRO A 537 8.71 7.71 7.86
C PRO A 537 7.63 8.28 8.78
N VAL A 538 6.64 8.91 8.18
CA VAL A 538 5.52 9.53 8.91
C VAL A 538 4.71 8.49 9.66
N VAL A 539 4.51 7.31 9.07
CA VAL A 539 3.90 6.16 9.71
C VAL A 539 4.63 4.90 9.26
N THR A 540 4.85 3.98 10.17
CA THR A 540 5.32 2.63 9.84
C THR A 540 4.57 1.63 10.72
N ARG A 541 4.15 0.52 10.11
CA ARG A 541 3.63 -0.64 10.84
C ARG A 541 4.77 -1.64 11.01
N PHE A 542 5.00 -2.05 12.26
CA PHE A 542 5.97 -3.10 12.59
C PHE A 542 5.21 -4.34 13.04
N ASP A 543 5.34 -5.42 12.28
CA ASP A 543 4.72 -6.69 12.63
C ASP A 543 5.75 -7.53 13.37
N ILE A 544 5.50 -7.74 14.66
CA ILE A 544 6.41 -8.41 15.59
C ILE A 544 5.82 -9.77 15.96
N LEU A 545 6.51 -10.84 15.59
CA LEU A 545 6.12 -12.19 15.94
C LEU A 545 6.48 -12.45 17.40
N ALA A 546 5.51 -12.85 18.23
CA ALA A 546 5.72 -13.08 19.66
C ALA A 546 5.32 -14.50 20.07
N ARG A 547 6.13 -15.10 20.95
CA ARG A 547 5.90 -16.43 21.53
C ARG A 547 6.10 -16.39 23.03
N ARG A 548 5.18 -16.99 23.79
CA ARG A 548 5.37 -17.27 25.21
C ARG A 548 6.33 -18.45 25.39
N LEU A 549 7.42 -18.24 26.11
CA LEU A 549 8.43 -19.29 26.34
C LEU A 549 8.25 -20.00 27.68
N ALA A 550 7.90 -19.25 28.72
CA ALA A 550 7.77 -19.72 30.10
C ALA A 550 6.91 -18.72 30.89
N PRO A 551 6.49 -19.04 32.13
CA PRO A 551 5.86 -18.07 33.03
C PRO A 551 6.63 -16.74 33.08
N GLY A 552 5.96 -15.64 32.74
CA GLY A 552 6.53 -14.29 32.76
C GLY A 552 7.61 -13.98 31.70
N ARG A 553 7.83 -14.86 30.71
CA ARG A 553 8.88 -14.67 29.69
C ARG A 553 8.38 -14.92 28.28
N ALA A 554 8.68 -13.98 27.38
CA ALA A 554 8.41 -14.11 25.95
C ALA A 554 9.69 -13.99 25.10
N ALA A 555 9.57 -14.42 23.85
CA ALA A 555 10.54 -14.11 22.80
C ALA A 555 9.81 -13.45 21.63
N ILE A 556 10.53 -12.57 20.94
CA ILE A 556 10.03 -11.89 19.75
C ILE A 556 11.01 -12.00 18.58
N ALA A 557 10.48 -11.88 17.38
CA ALA A 557 11.23 -11.69 16.13
C ALA A 557 10.55 -10.62 15.25
N THR A 558 11.30 -9.99 14.36
CA THR A 558 10.70 -9.12 13.34
C THR A 558 10.02 -9.97 12.28
N GLY A 559 8.73 -9.72 12.03
CA GLY A 559 7.97 -10.33 10.95
C GLY A 559 8.04 -9.49 9.68
N GLU A 560 7.42 -8.31 9.72
CA GLU A 560 7.29 -7.41 8.58
C GLU A 560 7.52 -5.94 8.98
N LEU A 561 8.13 -5.18 8.06
CA LEU A 561 8.16 -3.72 8.07
C LEU A 561 7.27 -3.27 6.91
N THR A 562 6.16 -2.63 7.23
CA THR A 562 5.15 -2.28 6.22
C THR A 562 5.31 -0.83 5.78
N GLU A 563 5.10 -0.59 4.50
CA GLU A 563 4.95 0.74 3.94
C GLU A 563 3.76 1.53 4.52
N LEU A 564 3.80 2.85 4.38
CA LEU A 564 2.66 3.73 4.63
C LEU A 564 1.55 3.36 3.65
N GLY A 565 0.36 3.12 4.20
CA GLY A 565 -0.71 2.47 3.46
C GLY A 565 -0.90 1.00 3.83
N GLY A 566 -0.09 0.46 4.75
CA GLY A 566 -0.40 -0.83 5.36
C GLY A 566 -1.83 -0.88 5.93
N CYS A 567 -2.48 -2.02 5.77
CA CYS A 567 -3.81 -2.31 6.32
C CYS A 567 -3.96 -1.87 7.79
N PHE A 568 -5.01 -1.09 8.09
CA PHE A 568 -5.33 -0.65 9.46
C PHE A 568 -5.95 -1.76 10.33
N LEU A 569 -6.26 -2.92 9.74
CA LEU A 569 -6.68 -4.12 10.46
C LEU A 569 -7.97 -3.93 11.28
N GLY A 570 -8.83 -3.02 10.83
CA GLY A 570 -10.02 -2.62 11.55
C GLY A 570 -9.77 -1.74 12.78
N TRP A 571 -8.60 -1.10 12.92
CA TRP A 571 -8.39 -0.04 13.89
C TRP A 571 -9.29 1.16 13.54
N PRO A 572 -10.39 1.42 14.29
CA PRO A 572 -11.39 2.38 13.83
C PRO A 572 -10.84 3.80 13.74
N LYS A 573 -10.03 4.23 14.73
CA LYS A 573 -9.38 5.56 14.76
C LYS A 573 -8.14 5.66 13.86
N GLY A 574 -7.76 4.57 13.19
CA GLY A 574 -6.56 4.50 12.35
C GLY A 574 -6.56 5.52 11.23
N PRO A 575 -7.59 5.58 10.37
CA PRO A 575 -7.69 6.56 9.29
C PRO A 575 -7.50 8.00 9.77
N ALA A 576 -8.26 8.44 10.77
CA ALA A 576 -8.16 9.82 11.28
C ALA A 576 -6.75 10.13 11.83
N THR A 577 -6.15 9.20 12.57
CA THR A 577 -4.80 9.37 13.14
C THR A 577 -3.73 9.45 12.05
N VAL A 578 -3.77 8.52 11.09
CA VAL A 578 -2.76 8.37 10.04
C VAL A 578 -2.91 9.45 8.97
N PHE A 579 -4.12 9.75 8.51
CA PHE A 579 -4.35 10.82 7.53
C PHE A 579 -3.95 12.19 8.08
N ALA A 580 -4.25 12.50 9.34
CA ALA A 580 -3.81 13.75 9.94
C ALA A 580 -2.27 13.88 9.97
N ALA A 581 -1.55 12.78 10.27
CA ALA A 581 -0.09 12.74 10.23
C ALA A 581 0.47 12.88 8.80
N MET A 582 -0.13 12.15 7.85
CA MET A 582 0.21 12.26 6.43
C MET A 582 0.05 13.71 5.93
N LEU A 583 -1.06 14.35 6.27
CA LEU A 583 -1.32 15.73 5.88
C LEU A 583 -0.29 16.69 6.47
N ARG A 584 0.04 16.58 7.77
CA ARG A 584 1.12 17.39 8.38
C ARG A 584 2.46 17.18 7.67
N SER A 585 2.75 15.97 7.21
CA SER A 585 4.00 15.70 6.48
C SER A 585 4.11 16.46 5.16
N CYS A 586 2.99 16.76 4.50
CA CYS A 586 2.96 17.57 3.27
C CYS A 586 3.39 19.02 3.48
N PHE A 587 3.47 19.50 4.74
CA PHE A 587 3.87 20.86 5.09
C PHE A 587 5.28 20.95 5.69
N ARG A 588 6.04 19.85 5.72
CA ARG A 588 7.40 19.83 6.31
C ARG A 588 8.45 20.48 5.42
N ASP A 589 8.24 20.49 4.11
CA ASP A 589 9.21 21.06 3.18
C ASP A 589 9.24 22.60 3.30
N PRO A 590 10.43 23.21 3.28
CA PRO A 590 10.56 24.66 3.28
C PRO A 590 9.87 25.26 2.04
N LEU A 591 9.24 26.42 2.24
CA LEU A 591 8.53 27.11 1.16
C LEU A 591 9.50 27.47 0.02
N PRO A 592 9.15 27.19 -1.25
CA PRO A 592 9.97 27.60 -2.39
C PRO A 592 10.14 29.12 -2.38
N GLY A 593 11.36 29.62 -2.19
CA GLY A 593 11.68 31.05 -2.18
C GLY A 593 11.97 31.65 -0.81
N THR A 594 11.78 30.90 0.28
CA THR A 594 12.44 31.20 1.56
C THR A 594 13.68 30.32 1.65
N GLY A 595 14.70 30.67 0.86
CA GLY A 595 16.04 30.11 1.12
C GLY A 595 16.51 30.49 2.53
N PRO A 596 17.51 29.78 3.07
CA PRO A 596 18.15 30.18 4.33
C PRO A 596 18.70 31.61 4.29
#